data_AF-A0A7K2Y529-F1
#
_entry.id   AF-A0A7K2Y529-F1
#
_cell.length_a   1.000
_cell.length_b   1.000
_cell.length_c   1.000
_cell.angle_alpha   90.00
_cell.angle_beta   90.00
_cell.angle_gamma   90.00
#
_symmetry.space_group_name_H-M   'P 1'
#
loop_
_entity.id
_entity.type
_entity.pdbx_description
1 polymer ?
#
loop_
_entity_poly.entity_id
_entity_poly.type
_entity_poly.pdbx_seq_one_letter_code
_entity_poly.pdbx_strand_id
1 'polypeptide(L)'
;MATVSGAVLTLVGVVLTARSSRAAVAATARATEVAAVVQSEPAQRAADLQAFREIRAEQNADLAETREEVRSLRSLVRAFVFYVNDLSAQMRQQGIEPPAPPARIEEYNRTGV
;
A
#
# COMPACT_ATOMS: atom_id res chain seq x y z
N MET A 1 -19.03 18.63 11.51
CA MET A 1 -18.72 17.28 12.05
C MET A 1 -18.17 16.32 10.99
N ALA A 2 -17.39 16.78 9.99
CA ALA A 2 -16.86 15.93 8.90
C ALA A 2 -15.32 15.78 8.91
N THR A 3 -14.63 16.55 9.75
CA THR A 3 -13.16 16.55 9.88
C THR A 3 -12.63 15.36 10.68
N VAL A 4 -13.46 14.77 11.55
CA VAL A 4 -13.04 13.66 12.42
C VAL A 4 -12.87 12.36 11.63
N SER A 5 -13.77 12.06 10.70
CA SER A 5 -13.75 10.81 9.93
C SER A 5 -12.59 10.73 8.93
N GLY A 6 -12.24 11.86 8.30
CA GLY A 6 -11.10 11.92 7.37
C GLY A 6 -9.74 11.81 8.08
N ALA A 7 -9.62 12.39 9.28
CA ALA A 7 -8.41 12.26 10.09
C ALA A 7 -8.19 10.81 10.55
N VAL A 8 -9.26 10.10 10.94
CA VAL A 8 -9.18 8.70 11.37
C VAL A 8 -8.72 7.78 10.23
N LEU A 9 -9.28 7.92 9.02
CA LEU A 9 -8.85 7.11 7.87
C LEU A 9 -7.39 7.38 7.46
N THR A 10 -6.96 8.65 7.54
CA THR A 10 -5.57 9.03 7.23
C THR A 10 -4.60 8.47 8.28
N LEU A 11 -4.95 8.54 9.57
CA LEU A 11 -4.16 7.98 10.66
C LEU A 11 -4.07 6.46 10.57
N VAL A 12 -5.17 5.78 10.24
CA VAL A 12 -5.19 4.33 10.05
C VAL A 12 -4.30 3.92 8.87
N GLY A 13 -4.38 4.63 7.73
CA GLY A 13 -3.52 4.37 6.56
C GLY A 13 -2.04 4.61 6.84
N VAL A 14 -1.70 5.68 7.57
CA VAL A 14 -0.31 6.00 7.96
C VAL A 14 0.23 4.97 8.95
N VAL A 15 -0.57 4.53 9.93
CA VAL A 15 -0.15 3.54 10.93
C VAL A 15 0.05 2.16 10.30
N LEU A 16 -0.83 1.74 9.38
CA LEU A 16 -0.69 0.46 8.68
C LEU A 16 0.55 0.44 7.77
N THR A 17 0.78 1.52 7.01
CA THR A 17 1.96 1.65 6.13
C THR A 17 3.27 1.74 6.92
N ALA A 18 3.26 2.43 8.06
CA ALA A 18 4.44 2.53 8.93
C ALA A 18 4.78 1.21 9.64
N ARG A 19 3.76 0.42 10.03
CA ARG A 19 3.97 -0.89 10.66
C ARG A 19 4.51 -1.93 9.68
N SER A 20 3.96 -1.99 8.46
CA SER A 20 4.46 -2.92 7.43
C SER A 20 5.90 -2.60 7.04
N SER A 21 6.24 -1.32 6.89
CA SER A 21 7.60 -0.88 6.59
C SER A 21 8.60 -1.24 7.69
N ARG A 22 8.23 -1.08 8.98
CA ARG A 22 9.11 -1.45 10.10
C ARG A 22 9.32 -2.96 10.22
N ALA A 23 8.28 -3.76 9.97
CA ALA A 23 8.40 -5.22 9.96
C ALA A 23 9.32 -5.70 8.82
N ALA A 24 9.17 -5.13 7.62
CA ALA A 24 10.02 -5.45 6.48
C ALA A 24 11.48 -5.06 6.71
N VAL A 25 11.74 -3.87 7.30
CA VAL A 25 13.11 -3.43 7.63
C VAL A 25 13.74 -4.31 8.71
N ALA A 26 12.97 -4.71 9.73
CA ALA A 26 13.47 -5.60 10.79
C ALA A 26 13.75 -7.02 10.26
N ALA A 27 12.91 -7.54 9.36
CA ALA A 27 13.13 -8.82 8.70
C ALA A 27 14.36 -8.78 7.80
N THR A 28 14.55 -7.69 7.05
CA THR A 28 15.73 -7.48 6.21
C THR A 28 17.00 -7.40 7.06
N ALA A 29 17.00 -6.64 8.16
CA ALA A 29 18.17 -6.51 9.03
C ALA A 29 18.60 -7.86 9.65
N ARG A 30 17.64 -8.67 10.12
CA ARG A 30 17.94 -10.03 10.61
C ARG A 30 18.45 -10.95 9.51
N ALA A 31 17.89 -10.85 8.30
CA ALA A 31 18.38 -11.63 7.15
C ALA A 31 19.83 -11.25 6.78
N THR A 32 20.20 -9.96 6.90
CA THR A 32 21.57 -9.50 6.64
C THR A 32 22.56 -9.97 7.71
N GLU A 33 22.17 -9.94 9.00
CA GLU A 33 23.01 -10.45 10.09
C GLU A 33 23.24 -11.96 9.98
N VAL A 34 22.19 -12.74 9.67
CA VAL A 34 22.30 -14.18 9.46
C VAL A 34 23.15 -14.47 8.21
N ALA A 35 22.96 -13.72 7.12
CA ALA A 35 23.78 -13.87 5.91
C ALA A 35 25.28 -13.60 6.14
N ALA A 36 25.63 -12.71 7.08
CA ALA A 36 27.02 -12.41 7.40
C ALA A 36 27.73 -13.53 8.19
N VAL A 37 26.99 -14.31 8.98
CA VAL A 37 27.54 -15.39 9.81
C VAL A 37 27.76 -16.69 9.01
N VAL A 38 27.00 -16.93 7.94
CA VAL A 38 26.96 -18.24 7.26
C VAL A 38 27.94 -18.38 6.07
N GLN A 39 28.56 -17.28 5.62
CA GLN A 39 29.42 -17.26 4.41
C GLN A 39 30.76 -18.06 4.46
N SER A 40 31.13 -18.72 5.56
CA SER A 40 32.51 -19.25 5.74
C SER A 40 32.79 -20.69 5.26
N GLU A 41 31.83 -21.56 4.89
CA GLU A 41 32.14 -22.94 4.41
C GLU A 41 31.44 -23.37 3.10
N PRO A 42 32.05 -24.26 2.27
CA PRO A 42 31.48 -24.69 0.99
C PRO A 42 30.15 -25.46 1.09
N ALA A 43 29.95 -26.26 2.15
CA ALA A 43 28.67 -26.93 2.42
C ALA A 43 27.60 -25.94 2.91
N GLN A 44 28.00 -24.94 3.71
CA GLN A 44 27.13 -23.82 4.07
C GLN A 44 26.73 -23.01 2.85
N ARG A 45 27.62 -22.75 1.87
CA ARG A 45 27.23 -22.05 0.63
C ARG A 45 26.12 -22.77 -0.15
N ALA A 46 26.09 -24.11 -0.18
CA ALA A 46 25.03 -24.85 -0.85
C ALA A 46 23.69 -24.75 -0.08
N ALA A 47 23.74 -24.85 1.25
CA ALA A 47 22.57 -24.64 2.12
C ALA A 47 22.06 -23.18 2.06
N ASP A 48 22.97 -22.21 2.00
CA ASP A 48 22.68 -20.78 1.87
C ASP A 48 21.99 -20.48 0.55
N LEU A 49 22.50 -21.03 -0.56
CA LEU A 49 21.87 -20.84 -1.86
C LEU A 49 20.45 -21.41 -1.89
N GLN A 50 20.21 -22.50 -1.16
CA GLN A 50 18.85 -23.05 -1.01
C GLN A 50 17.98 -22.12 -0.15
N ALA A 51 18.47 -21.69 1.03
CA ALA A 51 17.75 -20.77 1.91
C ALA A 51 17.44 -19.43 1.21
N PHE A 52 18.37 -18.86 0.45
CA PHE A 52 18.15 -17.64 -0.33
C PHE A 52 17.10 -17.84 -1.43
N ARG A 53 17.05 -19.03 -2.06
CA ARG A 53 16.00 -19.33 -3.05
C ARG A 53 14.63 -19.41 -2.39
N GLU A 54 14.54 -20.02 -1.23
CA GLU A 54 13.30 -20.13 -0.45
C GLU A 54 12.82 -18.74 0.00
N ILE A 55 13.70 -17.93 0.60
CA ILE A 55 13.40 -16.54 0.99
C ILE A 55 12.95 -15.70 -0.22
N ARG A 56 13.65 -15.82 -1.36
CA ARG A 56 13.27 -15.09 -2.58
C ARG A 56 11.92 -15.55 -3.13
N ALA A 57 11.61 -16.84 -3.03
CA ALA A 57 10.32 -17.39 -3.46
C ALA A 57 9.18 -16.85 -2.60
N GLU A 58 9.35 -16.85 -1.28
CA GLU A 58 8.40 -16.28 -0.32
C GLU A 58 8.20 -14.78 -0.55
N GLN A 59 9.28 -14.01 -0.66
CA GLN A 59 9.21 -12.58 -0.95
C GLN A 59 8.50 -12.28 -2.29
N ASN A 60 8.71 -13.10 -3.31
CA ASN A 60 8.02 -12.93 -4.59
C ASN A 60 6.52 -13.22 -4.47
N ALA A 61 6.13 -14.20 -3.64
CA ALA A 61 4.73 -14.50 -3.36
C ALA A 61 4.07 -13.33 -2.62
N ASP A 62 4.70 -12.81 -1.55
CA ASP A 62 4.21 -11.66 -0.79
C ASP A 62 4.07 -10.41 -1.67
N LEU A 63 5.05 -10.17 -2.56
CA LEU A 63 4.98 -9.08 -3.52
C LEU A 63 3.85 -9.26 -4.54
N ALA A 64 3.54 -10.49 -4.94
CA ALA A 64 2.44 -10.78 -5.85
C ALA A 64 1.09 -10.51 -5.18
N GLU A 65 0.90 -11.00 -3.95
CA GLU A 65 -0.28 -10.75 -3.13
C GLU A 65 -0.48 -9.25 -2.89
N THR A 66 0.58 -8.55 -2.44
CA THR A 66 0.53 -7.10 -2.22
C THR A 66 0.15 -6.35 -3.51
N ARG A 67 0.65 -6.76 -4.67
CA ARG A 67 0.30 -6.13 -5.96
C ARG A 67 -1.16 -6.36 -6.32
N GLU A 68 -1.71 -7.53 -6.00
CA GLU A 68 -3.11 -7.84 -6.21
C GLU A 68 -4.01 -7.00 -5.30
N GLU A 69 -3.68 -6.91 -4.02
CA GLU A 69 -4.39 -6.04 -3.06
C GLU A 69 -4.36 -4.57 -3.51
N VAL A 70 -3.20 -4.06 -3.93
CA VAL A 70 -3.07 -2.70 -4.45
C VAL A 70 -3.91 -2.50 -5.71
N ARG A 71 -3.94 -3.48 -6.63
CA ARG A 71 -4.79 -3.42 -7.83
C ARG A 71 -6.27 -3.39 -7.46
N SER A 72 -6.70 -4.24 -6.52
CA SER A 72 -8.06 -4.29 -6.02
C SER A 72 -8.47 -2.96 -5.37
N LEU A 73 -7.63 -2.42 -4.49
CA LEU A 73 -7.87 -1.14 -3.84
C LEU A 73 -7.94 0.01 -4.85
N ARG A 74 -7.05 0.05 -5.86
CA ARG A 74 -7.12 1.05 -6.95
C ARG A 74 -8.41 0.96 -7.74
N SER A 75 -8.89 -0.26 -8.02
CA SER A 75 -10.16 -0.49 -8.69
C SER A 75 -11.33 0.06 -7.85
N LEU A 76 -11.35 -0.27 -6.55
CA LEU A 76 -12.38 0.20 -5.62
C LEU A 76 -12.41 1.72 -5.50
N VAL A 77 -11.25 2.36 -5.34
CA VAL A 77 -11.13 3.83 -5.29
C VAL A 77 -11.65 4.46 -6.58
N ARG A 78 -11.32 3.87 -7.74
CA ARG A 78 -11.82 4.37 -9.03
C ARG A 78 -13.34 4.25 -9.14
N ALA A 79 -13.93 3.14 -8.68
CA ALA A 79 -15.39 2.99 -8.63
C ALA A 79 -16.04 4.02 -7.71
N PHE A 80 -15.42 4.30 -6.55
CA PHE A 80 -15.91 5.31 -5.61
C PHE A 80 -15.85 6.72 -6.19
N VAL A 81 -14.81 7.05 -6.96
CA VAL A 81 -14.72 8.34 -7.68
C VAL A 81 -15.88 8.51 -8.67
N PHE A 82 -16.20 7.47 -9.44
CA PHE A 82 -17.36 7.53 -10.35
C PHE A 82 -18.67 7.72 -9.59
N TYR A 83 -18.85 6.98 -8.50
CA TYR A 83 -20.04 7.11 -7.66
C TYR A 83 -20.20 8.53 -7.07
N VAL A 84 -19.13 9.12 -6.54
CA VAL A 84 -19.17 10.49 -5.98
C VAL A 84 -19.44 11.54 -7.06
N ASN A 85 -18.89 11.35 -8.27
CA ASN A 85 -19.16 12.24 -9.39
C ASN A 85 -20.63 12.19 -9.82
N ASP A 86 -21.20 10.99 -9.91
CA ASP A 86 -22.62 10.81 -10.25
C ASP A 86 -23.53 11.43 -9.18
N LEU A 87 -23.25 11.17 -7.90
CA LEU A 87 -23.96 11.80 -6.79
C LEU A 87 -23.88 13.32 -6.85
N SER A 88 -22.69 13.87 -7.12
CA SER A 88 -22.49 15.31 -7.25
C SER A 88 -23.24 15.90 -8.44
N ALA A 89 -23.37 15.15 -9.53
CA ALA A 89 -24.18 15.55 -10.68
C ALA A 89 -25.68 15.56 -10.33
N GLN A 90 -26.17 14.53 -9.65
CA GLN A 90 -27.56 14.45 -9.18
C GLN A 90 -27.91 15.58 -8.20
N MET A 91 -27.01 15.92 -7.28
CA MET A 91 -27.20 17.06 -6.37
C MET A 91 -27.40 18.36 -7.14
N ARG A 92 -26.56 18.64 -8.16
CA ARG A 92 -26.69 19.84 -9.00
C ARG A 92 -27.99 19.85 -9.79
N GLN A 93 -28.44 18.71 -10.30
CA GLN A 93 -29.74 18.58 -10.99
C GLN A 93 -30.92 18.93 -10.07
N GLN A 94 -30.78 18.70 -8.76
CA GLN A 94 -31.75 19.08 -7.74
C GLN A 94 -31.52 20.50 -7.17
N GLY A 95 -30.61 21.28 -7.76
CA GLY A 95 -30.27 22.64 -7.30
C GLY A 95 -29.48 22.68 -5.99
N ILE A 96 -28.91 21.56 -5.55
CA ILE A 96 -28.07 21.47 -4.36
C ILE A 96 -26.60 21.56 -4.78
N GLU A 97 -25.87 22.53 -4.25
CA GLU A 97 -24.43 22.64 -4.50
C GLU A 97 -23.67 21.53 -3.75
N PRO A 98 -22.89 20.67 -4.45
CA PRO A 98 -22.07 19.66 -3.81
C PRO A 98 -20.96 20.29 -2.96
N PRO A 99 -20.52 19.61 -1.87
CA PRO A 99 -19.36 20.05 -1.13
C PRO A 99 -18.11 20.07 -2.04
N ALA A 100 -17.27 21.08 -1.85
CA ALA A 100 -16.01 21.19 -2.59
C ALA A 100 -15.13 19.95 -2.36
N PRO A 101 -14.50 19.40 -3.41
CA PRO A 101 -13.60 18.27 -3.26
C PRO A 101 -12.38 18.66 -2.40
N PRO A 102 -11.82 17.73 -1.61
CA PRO A 102 -10.55 17.94 -0.92
C PRO A 102 -9.42 18.30 -1.90
N ALA A 103 -8.50 19.17 -1.47
CA ALA A 103 -7.39 19.66 -2.31
C ALA A 103 -6.57 18.54 -2.98
N ARG A 104 -6.38 17.41 -2.29
CA ARG A 104 -5.67 16.24 -2.85
C ARG A 104 -6.38 15.64 -4.07
N ILE A 105 -7.72 15.62 -4.08
CA ILE A 105 -8.50 15.11 -5.22
C ILE A 105 -8.43 16.10 -6.38
N GLU A 106 -8.49 17.39 -6.09
CA GLU A 106 -8.34 18.44 -7.09
C GLU A 106 -6.95 18.40 -7.74
N GLU A 107 -5.90 18.23 -6.94
CA GLU A 107 -4.53 18.03 -7.42
C GLU A 107 -4.44 16.80 -8.33
N TYR A 108 -4.90 15.64 -7.86
CA TYR A 108 -4.89 14.40 -8.64
C TYR A 108 -5.68 14.53 -9.96
N ASN A 109 -6.83 15.20 -9.95
CA ASN A 109 -7.61 15.41 -11.17
C ASN A 109 -6.89 16.33 -12.18
N ARG A 110 -6.04 17.23 -11.70
CA ARG A 110 -5.25 18.15 -12.53
C ARG A 110 -3.94 17.53 -13.03
N THR A 111 -3.26 16.73 -12.22
CA THR A 111 -1.90 16.23 -12.48
C THR A 111 -1.84 14.74 -12.84
N GLY A 112 -2.86 13.96 -12.46
CA GLY A 112 -2.88 12.51 -12.56
C GLY A 112 -2.01 11.78 -11.54
N VAL A 113 -1.43 12.49 -10.57
CA VAL A 113 -0.54 11.96 -9.51
C VAL A 113 -0.98 12.41 -8.13
#